data_AF-A8N3G3-F1
#
_entry.id   AF-A8N3G3-F1
#
_cell.length_a   1.000
_cell.length_b   1.000
_cell.length_c   1.000
_cell.angle_alpha   90.00
_cell.angle_beta   90.00
_cell.angle_gamma   90.00
#
_symmetry.space_group_name_H-M   'P 1'
#
loop_
_entity.id
_entity.type
_entity.pdbx_description
1 polymer ?
#
loop_
_entity_poly.entity_id
_entity_poly.type
_entity_poly.pdbx_seq_one_letter_code
_entity_poly.pdbx_strand_id
1 'polypeptide(L)'
;MLLRRALNLRLAPCLPRNALVKFRPSRPLHTTQPTQYHYDPRPPGLGAKIWYRRDGQPRSKLTGALFVGSALFAIAFLSAIDALDEYNQANYILLCLVFLQKTDITYATTDFTNGTETRNYFHALIRSVVDTSPDVIDEFFVEVDKVLQSGGSEAEQLYDLMRTCASEVHEMLKEIDPEINSLNLGVLILRKMDERVLAVADVVQAFNGGDDAEKVFMYHLIRETHTKDPAARGQDYDSIG
;
A
#
# COMPACT_ATOMS: atom_id res chain seq x y z
N MET A 1 24.41 -33.22 31.66
CA MET A 1 24.28 -33.77 33.02
C MET A 1 25.19 -32.99 33.95
N LEU A 2 24.62 -32.21 34.89
CA LEU A 2 25.18 -31.90 36.22
C LEU A 2 24.19 -30.97 36.95
N LEU A 3 23.01 -31.53 37.25
CA LEU A 3 22.19 -31.11 38.38
C LEU A 3 22.76 -31.84 39.60
N ARG A 4 23.21 -31.13 40.64
CA ARG A 4 23.13 -31.63 42.01
C ARG A 4 23.54 -30.61 43.08
N ARG A 5 22.63 -30.51 44.04
CA ARG A 5 22.79 -30.16 45.47
C ARG A 5 22.71 -28.66 45.81
N ALA A 6 21.99 -28.26 46.84
CA ALA A 6 21.00 -28.94 47.66
C ALA A 6 20.26 -27.86 48.48
N LEU A 7 18.95 -28.02 48.57
CA LEU A 7 18.13 -27.46 49.63
C LEU A 7 18.72 -27.82 51.00
N ASN A 8 18.86 -26.83 51.86
CA ASN A 8 18.84 -27.02 53.31
C ASN A 8 17.99 -25.91 53.93
N LEU A 9 16.69 -26.17 53.95
CA LEU A 9 15.76 -25.63 54.92
C LEU A 9 15.90 -26.48 56.19
N ARG A 10 16.29 -25.87 57.31
CA ARG A 10 15.67 -26.15 58.62
C ARG A 10 16.18 -25.23 59.73
N LEU A 11 15.19 -24.68 60.43
CA LEU A 11 15.13 -24.38 61.87
C LEU A 11 15.70 -23.03 62.36
N ALA A 12 14.73 -22.21 62.80
CA ALA A 12 14.81 -20.94 63.49
C ALA A 12 15.29 -21.09 64.97
N PRO A 13 15.06 -20.11 65.85
CA PRO A 13 15.70 -18.79 65.93
C PRO A 13 16.41 -18.63 67.29
N CYS A 14 17.63 -18.11 67.30
CA CYS A 14 18.29 -17.70 68.55
C CYS A 14 18.11 -16.19 68.72
N LEU A 15 17.10 -15.77 69.49
CA LEU A 15 16.97 -14.39 69.96
C LEU A 15 18.08 -14.10 70.98
N PRO A 16 18.98 -13.12 70.75
CA PRO A 16 19.77 -12.56 71.84
C PRO A 16 18.87 -11.67 72.70
N ARG A 17 18.53 -12.22 73.87
CA ARG A 17 17.96 -11.56 75.04
C ARG A 17 18.95 -10.49 75.51
N ASN A 18 18.50 -9.24 75.60
CA ASN A 18 19.18 -8.07 76.17
C ASN A 18 20.21 -7.36 75.27
N ALA A 19 19.71 -6.49 74.39
CA ALA A 19 20.42 -5.27 73.99
C ALA A 19 19.52 -4.06 74.28
N LEU A 20 19.25 -3.84 75.56
CA LEU A 20 18.77 -2.56 76.09
C LEU A 20 19.92 -1.54 76.01
N VAL A 21 20.11 -0.88 74.86
CA VAL A 21 20.94 0.33 74.81
C VAL A 21 20.39 1.30 73.75
N LYS A 22 19.81 2.40 74.26
CA LYS A 22 19.63 3.72 73.63
C LYS A 22 18.60 3.82 72.51
N PHE A 23 17.34 3.95 72.93
CA PHE A 23 16.41 4.89 72.30
C PHE A 23 17.08 6.29 72.27
N ARG A 24 17.53 6.73 71.10
CA ARG A 24 17.60 8.15 70.77
C ARG A 24 16.27 8.51 70.10
N PRO A 25 15.37 9.27 70.75
CA PRO A 25 14.46 10.10 69.99
C PRO A 25 15.27 11.27 69.40
N SER A 26 14.66 12.02 68.48
CA SER A 26 15.23 13.16 67.75
C SER A 26 15.80 12.84 66.37
N ARG A 27 14.94 12.32 65.48
CA ARG A 27 14.82 13.00 64.19
C ARG A 27 13.79 14.11 64.40
N PRO A 28 14.14 15.40 64.23
CA PRO A 28 13.09 16.38 64.05
C PRO A 28 12.33 15.96 62.79
N LEU A 29 11.04 15.70 62.93
CA LEU A 29 10.13 15.88 61.81
C LEU A 29 10.34 17.34 61.41
N HIS A 30 11.12 17.55 60.35
CA HIS A 30 11.15 18.83 59.69
C HIS A 30 9.78 18.93 59.03
N THR A 31 8.80 19.41 59.80
CA THR A 31 7.55 19.92 59.27
C THR A 31 7.94 21.17 58.50
N THR A 32 8.46 20.99 57.28
CA THR A 32 8.37 22.07 56.30
C THR A 32 6.88 22.35 56.22
N GLN A 33 6.45 23.51 56.72
CA GLN A 33 5.13 24.04 56.39
C GLN A 33 4.94 23.81 54.89
N PRO A 34 3.80 23.26 54.45
CA PRO A 34 3.53 23.21 53.02
C PRO A 34 3.57 24.67 52.58
N THR A 35 4.63 25.06 51.88
CA THR A 35 4.72 26.37 51.24
C THR A 35 3.45 26.47 50.41
N GLN A 36 2.50 27.29 50.87
CA GLN A 36 1.24 27.51 50.19
C GLN A 36 1.57 28.34 48.97
N TYR A 37 2.07 27.68 47.93
CA TYR A 37 2.14 28.26 46.61
C TYR A 37 0.70 28.48 46.18
N HIS A 38 0.25 29.74 46.26
CA HIS A 38 -1.03 30.13 45.72
C HIS A 38 -0.89 30.10 44.20
N TYR A 39 -1.42 29.04 43.58
CA TYR A 39 -1.48 28.94 42.13
C TYR A 39 -2.77 29.60 41.67
N ASP A 40 -2.65 30.50 40.70
CA ASP A 40 -3.83 31.07 40.06
C ASP A 40 -4.69 29.95 39.44
N PRO A 41 -6.02 30.09 39.49
CA PRO A 41 -6.91 29.12 38.87
C PRO A 41 -6.57 28.97 37.40
N ARG A 42 -6.63 27.73 36.93
CA ARG A 42 -6.23 27.37 35.58
C ARG A 42 -6.90 28.28 34.52
N PRO A 43 -6.15 28.77 33.52
CA PRO A 43 -6.75 29.57 32.45
C PRO A 43 -7.84 28.77 31.69
N PRO A 44 -8.89 29.45 31.19
CA PRO A 44 -9.92 28.80 30.40
C PRO A 44 -9.33 28.27 29.08
N GLY A 45 -9.82 27.12 28.61
CA GLY A 45 -9.37 26.49 27.36
C GLY A 45 -9.04 25.00 27.50
N LEU A 46 -9.08 24.28 26.37
CA LEU A 46 -8.77 22.86 26.29
C LEU A 46 -7.28 22.56 26.54
N GLY A 47 -6.38 23.39 26.01
CA GLY A 47 -4.94 23.25 26.26
C GLY A 47 -4.61 23.33 27.75
N ALA A 48 -5.13 24.34 28.44
CA ALA A 48 -4.92 24.48 29.88
C ALA A 48 -5.43 23.25 30.66
N LYS A 49 -6.53 22.63 30.21
CA LYS A 49 -7.16 21.43 30.79
C LYS A 49 -6.26 20.19 30.71
N ILE A 50 -5.41 20.12 29.68
CA ILE A 50 -4.44 19.04 29.46
C ILE A 50 -3.17 19.27 30.29
N TRP A 51 -2.67 20.51 30.35
CA TRP A 51 -1.38 20.83 30.96
C TRP A 51 -1.43 21.12 32.47
N TYR A 52 -2.59 21.54 33.00
CA TYR A 52 -2.73 21.99 34.39
C TYR A 52 -3.88 21.27 35.11
N ARG A 53 -3.74 21.09 36.43
CA ARG A 53 -4.80 20.59 37.31
C ARG A 53 -5.90 21.66 37.48
N ARG A 54 -7.03 21.28 38.07
CA ARG A 54 -8.12 22.23 38.37
C ARG A 54 -7.65 23.38 39.26
N ASP A 55 -6.68 23.08 40.13
CA ASP A 55 -6.08 24.01 41.10
C ASP A 55 -4.92 24.83 40.51
N GLY A 56 -4.77 24.90 39.18
CA GLY A 56 -3.74 25.71 38.51
C GLY A 56 -2.31 25.13 38.54
N GLN A 57 -2.05 24.13 39.38
CA GLN A 57 -0.74 23.45 39.40
C GLN A 57 -0.45 22.75 38.07
N PRO A 58 0.78 22.89 37.51
CA PRO A 58 1.18 22.15 36.32
C PRO A 58 1.07 20.64 36.61
N ARG A 59 0.49 19.89 35.67
CA ARG A 59 0.53 18.41 35.74
C ARG A 59 1.99 17.94 35.61
N SER A 60 2.28 16.71 36.06
CA SER A 60 3.68 16.25 36.14
C SER A 60 4.34 16.30 34.77
N LYS A 61 5.64 16.66 34.73
CA LYS A 61 6.43 16.70 33.49
C LYS A 61 6.35 15.39 32.70
N LEU A 62 6.22 14.27 33.41
CA LEU A 62 6.02 12.93 32.85
C LEU A 62 4.67 12.78 32.13
N THR A 63 3.58 13.31 32.69
CA THR A 63 2.28 13.29 31.98
C THR A 63 2.31 14.16 30.71
N GLY A 64 2.93 15.34 30.75
CA GLY A 64 3.12 16.16 29.55
C GLY A 64 3.98 15.47 28.47
N ALA A 65 5.07 14.82 28.89
CA ALA A 65 5.93 14.04 28.00
C ALA A 65 5.19 12.85 27.38
N LEU A 66 4.32 12.17 28.13
CA LEU A 66 3.48 11.09 27.59
C LEU A 66 2.49 11.61 26.54
N PHE A 67 1.82 12.75 26.79
CA PHE A 67 0.91 13.33 25.80
C PHE A 67 1.63 13.75 24.51
N VAL A 68 2.73 14.50 24.63
CA VAL A 68 3.53 14.91 23.46
C VAL A 68 4.12 13.70 22.75
N GLY A 69 4.65 12.74 23.51
CA GLY A 69 5.18 11.49 22.95
C GLY A 69 4.12 10.69 22.21
N SER A 70 2.90 10.59 22.76
CA SER A 70 1.78 9.91 22.08
C SER A 70 1.33 10.63 20.82
N ALA A 71 1.30 11.97 20.82
CA ALA A 71 0.95 12.75 19.64
C ALA A 71 2.01 12.62 18.54
N LEU A 72 3.29 12.72 18.89
CA LEU A 72 4.39 12.52 17.95
C LEU A 72 4.43 11.09 17.40
N PHE A 73 4.16 10.10 18.25
CA PHE A 73 4.05 8.70 17.83
C PHE A 73 2.89 8.52 16.84
N ALA A 74 1.71 9.09 17.12
CA ALA A 74 0.57 9.00 16.22
C ALA A 74 0.86 9.64 14.86
N ILE A 75 1.52 10.81 14.82
CA ILE A 75 1.91 11.46 13.56
C ILE A 75 2.93 10.59 12.82
N ALA A 76 3.98 10.11 13.50
CA ALA A 76 4.99 9.26 12.88
C ALA A 76 4.40 7.94 12.36
N PHE A 77 3.42 7.38 13.07
CA PHE A 77 2.71 6.17 12.66
C PHE A 77 1.86 6.41 11.41
N LEU A 78 1.11 7.51 11.34
CA LEU A 78 0.36 7.87 10.14
C LEU A 78 1.28 8.10 8.94
N SER A 79 2.38 8.84 9.12
CA SER A 79 3.37 9.03 8.05
C SER A 79 4.04 7.73 7.61
N ALA A 80 4.19 6.75 8.52
CA ALA A 80 4.72 5.44 8.16
C ALA A 80 3.72 4.62 7.34
N ILE A 81 2.41 4.77 7.59
CA ILE A 81 1.36 4.17 6.74
C ILE A 81 1.39 4.79 5.35
N ASP A 82 1.40 6.13 5.27
CA ASP A 82 1.45 6.83 3.97
C ASP A 82 2.67 6.42 3.15
N ALA A 83 3.84 6.29 3.80
CA ALA A 83 5.06 5.83 3.14
C ALA A 83 4.94 4.36 2.68
N LEU A 84 4.35 3.49 3.49
CA LEU A 84 4.14 2.08 3.14
C LEU A 84 3.22 1.94 1.92
N ASP A 85 2.19 2.78 1.84
CA ASP A 85 1.30 2.84 0.67
C ASP A 85 2.04 3.28 -0.58
N GLU A 86 2.86 4.34 -0.49
CA GLU A 86 3.69 4.79 -1.62
C GLU A 86 4.68 3.71 -2.09
N TYR A 87 5.30 2.97 -1.16
CA TYR A 87 6.16 1.83 -1.50
C TYR A 87 5.39 0.67 -2.13
N ASN A 88 4.18 0.37 -1.66
CA ASN A 88 3.35 -0.68 -2.26
C ASN A 88 2.97 -0.33 -3.70
N GLN A 89 2.58 0.92 -3.96
CA GLN A 89 2.28 1.41 -5.30
C GLN A 89 3.52 1.33 -6.21
N ALA A 90 4.67 1.79 -5.73
CA ALA A 90 5.93 1.69 -6.45
C ALA A 90 6.31 0.24 -6.78
N ASN A 91 6.19 -0.66 -5.81
CA ASN A 91 6.48 -2.09 -6.00
C ASN A 91 5.53 -2.73 -7.01
N TYR A 92 4.25 -2.38 -6.96
CA TYR A 92 3.26 -2.86 -7.92
C TYR A 92 3.61 -2.44 -9.36
N ILE A 93 3.94 -1.16 -9.59
CA ILE A 93 4.34 -0.66 -10.92
C ILE A 93 5.61 -1.38 -11.42
N LEU A 94 6.61 -1.54 -10.55
CA LEU A 94 7.85 -2.23 -10.89
C LEU A 94 7.61 -3.70 -11.22
N LEU A 95 6.70 -4.37 -10.51
CA LEU A 95 6.32 -5.76 -10.79
C LEU A 95 5.68 -5.88 -12.18
N CYS A 96 4.74 -4.99 -12.51
CA CYS A 96 4.13 -4.95 -13.84
C CYS A 96 5.17 -4.72 -14.94
N LEU A 97 6.13 -3.81 -14.73
CA LEU A 97 7.23 -3.60 -15.66
C LEU A 97 8.09 -4.85 -15.89
N VAL A 98 8.43 -5.58 -14.83
CA VAL A 98 9.20 -6.82 -14.94
C VAL A 98 8.44 -7.86 -15.77
N PHE A 99 7.12 -7.99 -15.58
CA PHE A 99 6.30 -8.89 -16.38
C PHE A 99 6.21 -8.45 -17.84
N LEU A 100 6.04 -7.16 -18.09
CA LEU A 100 6.02 -6.60 -19.45
C LEU A 100 7.35 -6.80 -20.17
N GLN A 101 8.48 -6.55 -19.51
CA GLN A 101 9.81 -6.83 -20.06
C GLN A 101 10.01 -8.32 -20.38
N LYS A 102 9.56 -9.21 -19.49
CA LYS A 102 9.63 -10.65 -19.72
C LYS A 102 8.81 -11.06 -20.96
N THR A 103 7.61 -10.49 -21.10
CA THR A 103 6.78 -10.69 -22.28
C THR A 103 7.50 -10.14 -23.52
N ASP A 104 8.03 -8.92 -23.45
CA ASP A 104 8.72 -8.27 -24.56
C ASP A 104 9.92 -9.08 -25.09
N ILE A 105 10.74 -9.65 -24.19
CA ILE A 105 11.86 -10.53 -24.57
C ILE A 105 11.37 -11.73 -25.38
N THR A 106 10.17 -12.26 -25.09
CA THR A 106 9.59 -13.41 -25.80
C THR A 106 9.14 -13.02 -27.22
N TYR A 107 8.81 -11.75 -27.45
CA TYR A 107 8.29 -11.21 -28.70
C TYR A 107 9.26 -10.19 -29.34
N ALA A 108 10.54 -10.25 -29.00
CA ALA A 108 11.53 -9.25 -29.40
C ALA A 108 11.74 -9.11 -30.92
N THR A 109 11.38 -10.15 -31.70
CA THR A 109 11.48 -10.17 -33.16
C THR A 109 10.14 -10.11 -33.87
N THR A 110 9.07 -9.74 -33.16
CA THR A 110 7.71 -9.73 -33.71
C THR A 110 7.55 -8.67 -34.78
N ASP A 111 6.93 -9.05 -35.91
CA ASP A 111 6.62 -8.11 -36.98
C ASP A 111 5.23 -7.50 -36.75
N PHE A 112 5.19 -6.22 -36.39
CA PHE A 112 3.95 -5.47 -36.19
C PHE A 112 3.18 -5.18 -37.49
N THR A 113 3.67 -5.62 -38.65
CA THR A 113 2.90 -5.60 -39.90
C THR A 113 1.98 -6.81 -40.04
N ASN A 114 2.25 -7.88 -39.28
CA ASN A 114 1.43 -9.09 -39.28
C ASN A 114 0.27 -8.97 -38.26
N GLY A 115 -0.95 -9.07 -38.79
CA GLY A 115 -2.22 -9.16 -38.05
C GLY A 115 -2.17 -10.04 -36.81
N THR A 116 -1.80 -11.29 -37.03
CA THR A 116 -1.90 -12.35 -36.03
C THR A 116 -0.81 -12.20 -34.97
N GLU A 117 0.40 -11.85 -35.35
CA GLU A 117 1.50 -11.66 -34.40
C GLU A 117 1.26 -10.45 -33.49
N THR A 118 0.78 -9.34 -34.07
CA THR A 118 0.41 -8.14 -33.32
C THR A 118 -0.68 -8.43 -32.30
N ARG A 119 -1.74 -9.14 -32.70
CA ARG A 119 -2.82 -9.57 -31.78
C ARG A 119 -2.28 -10.45 -30.65
N ASN A 120 -1.40 -11.40 -30.97
CA ASN A 120 -0.83 -12.32 -30.00
C ASN A 120 0.08 -11.60 -28.98
N TYR A 121 0.90 -10.67 -29.45
CA TYR A 121 1.72 -9.85 -28.56
C TYR A 121 0.87 -8.93 -27.70
N PHE A 122 -0.14 -8.26 -28.27
CA PHE A 122 -1.07 -7.41 -27.52
C PHE A 122 -1.84 -8.20 -26.44
N HIS A 123 -2.30 -9.42 -26.76
CA HIS A 123 -2.89 -10.34 -25.78
C HIS A 123 -1.92 -10.69 -24.67
N ALA A 124 -0.67 -11.03 -25.00
CA ALA A 124 0.35 -11.37 -24.02
C ALA A 124 0.70 -10.18 -23.11
N LEU A 125 0.74 -8.96 -23.64
CA LEU A 125 0.97 -7.75 -22.87
C LEU A 125 -0.13 -7.55 -21.82
N ILE A 126 -1.39 -7.59 -22.22
CA ILE A 126 -2.52 -7.39 -21.30
C ILE A 126 -2.57 -8.51 -20.26
N ARG A 127 -2.37 -9.76 -20.69
CA ARG A 127 -2.31 -10.94 -19.80
C ARG A 127 -1.17 -10.87 -18.77
N SER A 128 -0.11 -10.13 -19.06
CA SER A 128 1.03 -10.00 -18.16
C SER A 128 0.79 -9.01 -17.01
N VAL A 129 -0.22 -8.16 -17.11
CA VAL A 129 -0.63 -7.24 -16.04
C VAL A 129 -1.52 -7.98 -15.04
N VAL A 130 -1.26 -7.78 -13.74
CA VAL A 130 -1.81 -8.61 -12.65
C VAL A 130 -3.29 -8.29 -12.34
N ASP A 131 -3.82 -7.16 -12.82
CA ASP A 131 -5.11 -6.60 -12.37
C ASP A 131 -6.34 -7.36 -12.85
N THR A 132 -6.21 -8.12 -13.94
CA THR A 132 -7.36 -8.78 -14.57
C THR A 132 -7.12 -10.28 -14.64
N SER A 133 -8.14 -11.05 -14.27
CA SER A 133 -8.08 -12.51 -14.34
C SER A 133 -7.74 -12.94 -15.77
N PRO A 134 -6.78 -13.88 -15.96
CA PRO A 134 -6.44 -14.39 -17.28
C PRO A 134 -7.64 -14.93 -18.06
N ASP A 135 -8.61 -15.51 -17.37
CA ASP A 135 -9.82 -16.08 -17.98
C ASP A 135 -10.70 -14.98 -18.62
N VAL A 136 -10.83 -13.83 -17.95
CA VAL A 136 -11.58 -12.66 -18.46
C VAL A 136 -10.90 -12.07 -19.68
N ILE A 137 -9.56 -11.99 -19.67
CA ILE A 137 -8.78 -11.52 -20.81
C ILE A 137 -8.94 -12.47 -21.99
N ASP A 138 -8.85 -13.79 -21.75
CA ASP A 138 -8.99 -14.79 -22.81
C ASP A 138 -10.39 -14.73 -23.46
N GLU A 139 -11.45 -14.59 -22.65
CA GLU A 139 -12.81 -14.42 -23.13
C GLU A 139 -13.00 -13.11 -23.93
N PHE A 140 -12.44 -12.01 -23.45
CA PHE A 140 -12.44 -10.74 -24.18
C PHE A 140 -11.78 -10.88 -25.56
N PHE A 141 -10.67 -11.61 -25.63
CA PHE A 141 -9.97 -11.83 -26.87
C PHE A 141 -10.68 -12.78 -27.84
N VAL A 142 -11.58 -13.64 -27.35
CA VAL A 142 -12.52 -14.38 -28.22
C VAL A 142 -13.47 -13.41 -28.94
N GLU A 143 -13.94 -12.37 -28.26
CA GLU A 143 -14.79 -11.34 -28.88
C GLU A 143 -13.99 -10.44 -29.84
N VAL A 144 -12.74 -10.10 -29.51
CA VAL A 144 -11.80 -9.43 -30.43
C VAL A 144 -11.62 -10.24 -31.72
N ASP A 145 -11.39 -11.55 -31.61
CA ASP A 145 -11.19 -12.40 -32.79
C ASP A 145 -12.41 -12.45 -33.70
N LYS A 146 -13.63 -12.40 -33.12
CA LYS A 146 -14.88 -12.30 -33.91
C LYS A 146 -14.93 -11.03 -34.75
N VAL A 147 -14.52 -9.89 -34.16
CA VAL A 147 -14.44 -8.62 -34.88
C VAL A 147 -13.40 -8.70 -35.99
N LEU A 148 -12.20 -9.23 -35.70
CA LEU A 148 -11.13 -9.37 -36.70
C LEU A 148 -11.54 -10.27 -37.88
N GLN A 149 -12.27 -11.36 -37.60
CA GLN A 149 -12.77 -12.28 -38.63
C GLN A 149 -13.84 -11.65 -39.54
N SER A 150 -14.50 -10.57 -39.11
CA SER A 150 -15.49 -9.87 -39.94
C SER A 150 -14.87 -9.18 -41.16
N GLY A 151 -13.59 -8.81 -41.08
CA GLY A 151 -12.88 -8.10 -42.15
C GLY A 151 -13.47 -6.72 -42.51
N GLY A 152 -14.30 -6.14 -41.62
CA GLY A 152 -14.92 -4.83 -41.81
C GLY A 152 -14.02 -3.65 -41.40
N SER A 153 -14.58 -2.45 -41.44
CA SER A 153 -13.89 -1.22 -41.00
C SER A 153 -13.50 -1.28 -39.52
N GLU A 154 -14.30 -1.98 -38.71
CA GLU A 154 -14.07 -2.20 -37.29
C GLU A 154 -12.84 -3.09 -37.06
N ALA A 155 -12.62 -4.08 -37.92
CA ALA A 155 -11.46 -4.97 -37.85
C ALA A 155 -10.16 -4.21 -38.15
N GLU A 156 -10.17 -3.33 -39.16
CA GLU A 156 -9.02 -2.46 -39.47
C GLU A 156 -8.72 -1.50 -38.32
N GLN A 157 -9.76 -0.85 -37.77
CA GLN A 157 -9.61 0.03 -36.61
C GLN A 157 -9.04 -0.71 -35.40
N LEU A 158 -9.53 -1.93 -35.12
CA LEU A 158 -9.06 -2.75 -34.01
C LEU A 158 -7.59 -3.13 -34.19
N TYR A 159 -7.22 -3.51 -35.42
CA TYR A 159 -5.83 -3.83 -35.74
C TYR A 159 -4.90 -2.64 -35.53
N ASP A 160 -5.27 -1.46 -36.02
CA ASP A 160 -4.47 -0.24 -35.85
C ASP A 160 -4.30 0.15 -34.38
N LEU A 161 -5.34 -0.02 -33.56
CA LEU A 161 -5.27 0.22 -32.11
C LEU A 161 -4.28 -0.74 -31.43
N MET A 162 -4.39 -2.04 -31.71
CA MET A 162 -3.50 -3.05 -31.15
C MET A 162 -2.06 -2.84 -31.62
N ARG A 163 -1.87 -2.55 -32.90
CA ARG A 163 -0.55 -2.28 -33.50
C ARG A 163 0.12 -1.07 -32.86
N THR A 164 -0.61 0.04 -32.75
CA THR A 164 -0.09 1.27 -32.16
C THR A 164 0.33 1.05 -30.71
N CYS A 165 -0.52 0.37 -29.93
CA CYS A 165 -0.19 0.03 -28.54
C CYS A 165 1.06 -0.86 -28.46
N ALA A 166 1.06 -1.96 -29.19
CA ALA A 166 2.17 -2.92 -29.24
C ALA A 166 3.50 -2.22 -29.60
N SER A 167 3.50 -1.40 -30.65
CA SER A 167 4.71 -0.70 -31.08
C SER A 167 5.18 0.35 -30.07
N GLU A 168 4.26 1.13 -29.49
CA GLU A 168 4.61 2.15 -28.50
C GLU A 168 5.18 1.51 -27.23
N VAL A 169 4.55 0.43 -26.74
CA VAL A 169 5.04 -0.30 -25.56
C VAL A 169 6.40 -0.92 -25.82
N HIS A 170 6.57 -1.58 -26.96
CA HIS A 170 7.85 -2.19 -27.34
C HIS A 170 8.99 -1.16 -27.41
N GLU A 171 8.74 0.03 -27.98
CA GLU A 171 9.73 1.11 -28.02
C GLU A 171 10.00 1.69 -26.62
N MET A 172 8.96 1.96 -25.82
CA MET A 172 9.14 2.45 -24.44
C MET A 172 9.92 1.47 -23.55
N LEU A 173 9.77 0.16 -23.75
CA LEU A 173 10.52 -0.86 -23.00
C LEU A 173 12.00 -0.91 -23.40
N LYS A 174 12.35 -0.55 -24.64
CA LYS A 174 13.75 -0.40 -25.07
C LYS A 174 14.44 0.81 -24.45
N GLU A 175 13.68 1.86 -24.18
CA GLU A 175 14.16 3.11 -23.56
C GLU A 175 14.39 2.98 -22.05
N ILE A 176 14.30 1.80 -21.45
CA ILE A 176 14.60 1.60 -20.02
C ILE A 176 16.12 1.74 -19.80
N ASP A 177 16.55 2.99 -19.62
CA ASP A 177 17.90 3.38 -19.24
C ASP A 177 18.00 3.53 -17.70
N PRO A 178 19.12 3.14 -17.05
CA PRO A 178 19.36 3.43 -15.63
C PRO A 178 19.19 4.90 -15.21
N GLU A 179 19.29 5.86 -16.14
CA GLU A 179 19.08 7.29 -15.84
C GLU A 179 17.59 7.71 -15.82
N ILE A 180 16.70 6.92 -16.43
CA ILE A 180 15.27 7.20 -16.49
C ILE A 180 14.60 6.68 -15.22
N ASN A 181 13.71 7.49 -14.63
CA ASN A 181 12.89 7.05 -13.51
C ASN A 181 11.93 5.95 -14.00
N SER A 182 12.34 4.70 -13.78
CA SER A 182 11.62 3.49 -14.22
C SER A 182 10.17 3.48 -13.74
N LEU A 183 9.89 4.03 -12.57
CA LEU A 183 8.53 4.12 -12.03
C LEU A 183 7.64 5.02 -12.90
N ASN A 184 8.13 6.19 -13.29
CA ASN A 184 7.38 7.11 -14.16
C ASN A 184 7.12 6.49 -15.54
N LEU A 185 8.12 5.77 -16.08
CA LEU A 185 7.97 5.05 -17.34
C LEU A 185 6.95 3.91 -17.22
N GLY A 186 6.96 3.17 -16.11
CA GLY A 186 5.95 2.14 -15.84
C GLY A 186 4.53 2.69 -15.77
N VAL A 187 4.33 3.81 -15.08
CA VAL A 187 3.03 4.51 -15.06
C VAL A 187 2.60 4.92 -16.46
N LEU A 188 3.53 5.48 -17.25
CA LEU A 188 3.23 5.90 -18.62
C LEU A 188 2.83 4.73 -19.52
N ILE A 189 3.57 3.62 -19.46
CA ILE A 189 3.28 2.39 -20.21
C ILE A 189 1.90 1.86 -19.83
N LEU A 190 1.61 1.71 -18.53
CA LEU A 190 0.33 1.21 -18.05
C LEU A 190 -0.83 2.11 -18.50
N ARG A 191 -0.70 3.44 -18.37
CA ARG A 191 -1.73 4.38 -18.85
C ARG A 191 -1.99 4.25 -20.35
N LYS A 192 -0.93 4.16 -21.17
CA LYS A 192 -1.07 3.97 -22.62
C LYS A 192 -1.74 2.64 -22.95
N MET A 193 -1.40 1.57 -22.22
CA MET A 193 -2.06 0.28 -22.38
C MET A 193 -3.54 0.37 -22.03
N ASP A 194 -3.89 0.96 -20.89
CA ASP A 194 -5.28 1.13 -20.45
C ASP A 194 -6.13 1.90 -21.45
N GLU A 195 -5.63 3.05 -21.92
CA GLU A 195 -6.31 3.86 -22.95
C GLU A 195 -6.62 3.03 -24.21
N ARG A 196 -5.67 2.19 -24.63
CA ARG A 196 -5.82 1.35 -25.82
C ARG A 196 -6.75 0.16 -25.56
N VAL A 197 -6.69 -0.46 -24.39
CA VAL A 197 -7.63 -1.54 -24.00
C VAL A 197 -9.06 -1.02 -23.97
N LEU A 198 -9.29 0.17 -23.39
CA LEU A 198 -10.60 0.80 -23.38
C LEU A 198 -11.10 1.10 -24.80
N ALA A 199 -10.25 1.64 -25.68
CA ALA A 199 -10.62 1.89 -27.07
C ALA A 199 -10.93 0.59 -27.85
N VAL A 200 -10.16 -0.48 -27.62
CA VAL A 200 -10.43 -1.81 -28.18
C VAL A 200 -11.79 -2.31 -27.66
N ALA A 201 -12.04 -2.21 -26.36
CA ALA A 201 -13.31 -2.63 -25.76
C ALA A 201 -14.50 -1.86 -26.34
N ASP A 202 -14.37 -0.56 -26.61
CA ASP A 202 -15.41 0.26 -27.23
C ASP A 202 -15.75 -0.23 -28.64
N VAL A 203 -14.74 -0.55 -29.46
CA VAL A 203 -14.94 -1.10 -30.81
C VAL A 203 -15.62 -2.47 -30.75
N VAL A 204 -15.14 -3.36 -29.89
CA VAL A 204 -15.74 -4.71 -29.75
C VAL A 204 -17.17 -4.63 -29.23
N GLN A 205 -17.45 -3.77 -28.24
CA GLN A 205 -18.80 -3.58 -27.71
C GLN A 205 -19.76 -3.01 -28.76
N ALA A 206 -19.31 -2.03 -29.55
CA ALA A 206 -20.11 -1.44 -30.63
C ALA A 206 -20.44 -2.47 -31.73
N PHE A 207 -19.49 -3.34 -32.07
CA PHE A 207 -19.70 -4.39 -33.07
C PHE A 207 -20.61 -5.52 -32.58
N ASN A 208 -20.37 -6.03 -31.36
CA ASN A 208 -21.07 -7.20 -30.85
C ASN A 208 -22.44 -6.88 -30.23
N GLY A 209 -22.75 -5.60 -29.96
CA GLY A 209 -24.10 -5.06 -29.72
C GLY A 209 -25.06 -5.96 -28.92
N GLY A 210 -24.57 -6.64 -27.89
CA GLY A 210 -25.26 -7.81 -27.34
C GLY A 210 -25.80 -7.59 -25.93
N ASP A 211 -27.11 -7.82 -25.77
CA ASP A 211 -27.85 -7.96 -24.50
C ASP A 211 -27.41 -9.16 -23.63
N ASP A 212 -26.21 -9.70 -23.87
CA ASP A 212 -25.65 -10.83 -23.13
C ASP A 212 -25.07 -10.33 -21.81
N ALA A 213 -25.72 -10.69 -20.70
CA ALA A 213 -25.36 -10.24 -19.36
C ALA A 213 -23.91 -10.58 -18.98
N GLU A 214 -23.39 -11.71 -19.45
CA GLU A 214 -22.01 -12.13 -19.18
C GLU A 214 -21.00 -11.22 -19.90
N LYS A 215 -21.27 -10.87 -21.15
CA LYS A 215 -20.43 -9.93 -21.93
C LYS A 215 -20.48 -8.51 -21.36
N VAL A 216 -21.67 -8.06 -20.95
CA VAL A 216 -21.84 -6.75 -20.29
C VAL A 216 -21.02 -6.70 -19.00
N PHE A 217 -21.05 -7.77 -18.21
CA PHE A 217 -20.25 -7.89 -17.00
C PHE A 217 -18.74 -7.87 -17.30
N MET A 218 -18.29 -8.63 -18.32
CA MET A 218 -16.90 -8.63 -18.77
C MET A 218 -16.42 -7.22 -19.18
N TYR A 219 -17.18 -6.51 -20.04
CA TYR A 219 -16.81 -5.15 -20.45
C TYR A 219 -16.82 -4.17 -19.27
N HIS A 220 -17.76 -4.33 -18.32
CA HIS A 220 -17.76 -3.54 -17.10
C HIS A 220 -16.50 -3.78 -16.27
N LEU A 221 -16.09 -5.05 -16.09
CA LEU A 221 -14.90 -5.41 -15.34
C LEU A 221 -13.61 -4.86 -15.98
N ILE A 222 -13.49 -4.96 -17.30
CA ILE A 222 -12.39 -4.36 -18.07
C ILE A 222 -12.39 -2.84 -17.90
N ARG A 223 -13.54 -2.18 -18.00
CA ARG A 223 -13.61 -0.73 -17.79
C ARG A 223 -13.25 -0.33 -16.37
N GLU A 224 -13.77 -1.04 -15.37
CA GLU A 224 -13.50 -0.74 -13.96
C GLU A 224 -12.00 -0.87 -13.64
N THR A 225 -11.35 -1.93 -14.13
CA THR A 225 -9.91 -2.13 -13.95
C THR A 225 -9.11 -1.05 -14.69
N HIS A 226 -9.38 -0.82 -15.97
CA HIS A 226 -8.57 0.07 -16.80
C HIS A 226 -8.88 1.58 -16.65
N THR A 227 -9.97 1.96 -15.97
CA THR A 227 -10.27 3.38 -15.67
C THR A 227 -9.57 3.89 -14.40
N LYS A 228 -9.24 3.00 -13.47
CA LYS A 228 -8.51 3.36 -12.24
C LYS A 228 -7.11 3.86 -12.61
N ASP A 229 -6.58 4.87 -11.92
CA ASP A 229 -5.20 5.31 -12.12
C ASP A 229 -4.24 4.13 -11.83
N PRO A 230 -3.32 3.76 -12.73
CA PRO A 230 -2.38 2.66 -12.50
C PRO A 230 -1.60 2.78 -11.19
N ALA A 231 -1.33 4.00 -10.75
CA ALA A 231 -0.68 4.26 -9.47
C ALA A 231 -1.53 3.86 -8.25
N ALA A 232 -2.86 3.77 -8.40
CA ALA A 232 -3.79 3.47 -7.30
C ALA A 232 -4.25 1.99 -7.23
N ARG A 233 -3.97 1.17 -8.25
CA ARG A 233 -4.52 -0.21 -8.36
C ARG A 233 -3.93 -1.21 -7.34
N GLY A 234 -2.73 -0.95 -6.83
CA GLY A 234 -2.09 -1.79 -5.82
C GLY A 234 -2.79 -1.84 -4.45
N GLN A 235 -3.84 -1.03 -4.23
CA GLN A 235 -4.53 -0.89 -2.95
C GLN A 235 -5.78 -1.78 -2.76
N ASP A 236 -6.22 -2.49 -3.79
CA ASP A 236 -7.46 -3.29 -3.71
C ASP A 236 -7.35 -4.47 -2.70
N TYR A 237 -6.14 -4.83 -2.27
CA TYR A 237 -5.89 -5.86 -1.24
C TYR A 237 -6.18 -5.41 0.20
N ASP A 238 -6.35 -4.12 0.48
CA ASP A 238 -6.59 -3.62 1.86
C ASP A 238 -8.05 -3.76 2.33
N SER A 239 -8.95 -4.25 1.48
CA SER A 239 -10.38 -4.41 1.82
C SER A 239 -10.72 -5.71 2.56
N ILE A 240 -9.74 -6.60 2.80
CA ILE A 240 -9.92 -7.84 3.57
C ILE A 240 -9.06 -7.76 4.84
N GLY A 241 -9.51 -6.96 5.82
CA GLY A 241 -8.88 -6.81 7.13
C GLY A 241 -9.87 -6.40 8.22
#